data_AF-A0A957IR68-F1
#
_entry.id   AF-A0A957IR68-F1
#
_cell.length_a   1.000
_cell.length_b   1.000
_cell.length_c   1.000
_cell.angle_alpha   90.00
_cell.angle_beta   90.00
_cell.angle_gamma   90.00
#
_symmetry.space_group_name_H-M   'P 1'
#
loop_
_entity.id
_entity.type
_entity.pdbx_description
1 polymer ?
#
loop_
_entity_poly.entity_id
_entity_poly.type
_entity_poly.pdbx_seq_one_letter_code
_entity_poly.pdbx_strand_id
1 'polypeptide(L)'
;PWCQARFGNGAIGGSLAYIFTESIMVVAGLWLLPAGALDKTNIWLSIRVLLAGLVMLAVVWTIRDLPIVIPIAVGGVVYIGLIVILRVVPEEDWAVLRAAGQKILSRFRKHQSEPASL
;
A
#
# COMPACT_ATOMS: atom_id res chain seq x y z
N PRO A 1 29.20 -3.59 -14.71
CA PRO A 1 28.04 -2.92 -14.06
C PRO A 1 28.49 -1.76 -13.15
N TRP A 2 28.09 -0.52 -13.47
CA TRP A 2 28.54 0.71 -12.78
C TRP A 2 28.19 0.75 -11.28
N CYS A 3 27.01 0.27 -10.88
CA CYS A 3 26.63 0.21 -9.46
C CYS A 3 27.40 -0.86 -8.66
N GLN A 4 27.78 -1.98 -9.28
CA GLN A 4 28.66 -2.98 -8.66
C GLN A 4 30.05 -2.39 -8.41
N ALA A 5 30.57 -1.58 -9.34
CA ALA A 5 31.88 -0.96 -9.24
C ALA A 5 31.94 0.21 -8.24
N ARG A 6 30.83 0.94 -8.03
CA ARG A 6 30.78 2.12 -7.15
C ARG A 6 30.26 1.84 -5.74
N PHE A 7 29.28 0.93 -5.59
CA PHE A 7 28.59 0.66 -4.33
C PHE A 7 28.80 -0.77 -3.81
N GLY A 8 29.55 -1.62 -4.53
CA GLY A 8 29.77 -3.02 -4.17
C GLY A 8 28.50 -3.88 -4.23
N ASN A 9 27.38 -3.33 -4.72
CA ASN A 9 26.08 -3.99 -4.72
C ASN A 9 25.30 -3.68 -6.01
N GLY A 10 25.34 -4.63 -6.95
CA GLY A 10 24.60 -4.58 -8.20
C GLY A 10 23.09 -4.59 -8.04
N ALA A 11 22.56 -5.04 -6.89
CA ALA A 11 21.12 -5.01 -6.60
C ALA A 11 20.57 -3.58 -6.50
N ILE A 12 21.41 -2.61 -6.09
CA ILE A 12 21.01 -1.18 -6.04
C ILE A 12 20.70 -0.68 -7.46
N GLY A 13 21.53 -1.07 -8.44
CA GLY A 13 21.27 -0.74 -9.84
C GLY A 13 19.99 -1.39 -10.36
N GLY A 14 19.74 -2.64 -9.98
CA GLY A 14 18.51 -3.36 -10.31
C GLY A 14 17.26 -2.72 -9.71
N SER A 15 17.27 -2.40 -8.42
CA SER A 15 16.13 -1.77 -7.73
C SER A 15 15.83 -0.37 -8.26
N LEU A 16 16.87 0.41 -8.60
CA LEU A 16 16.69 1.73 -9.22
C LEU A 16 16.09 1.63 -10.61
N ALA A 17 16.58 0.69 -11.43
CA ALA A 17 16.00 0.44 -12.74
C ALA A 17 14.53 -0.01 -12.63
N TYR A 18 14.21 -0.87 -11.67
CA TYR A 18 12.84 -1.31 -11.40
C TYR A 18 11.91 -0.16 -11.01
N ILE A 19 12.33 0.69 -10.06
CA ILE A 19 11.56 1.89 -9.67
C ILE A 19 11.35 2.81 -10.88
N PHE A 20 12.38 2.97 -11.72
CA PHE A 20 12.30 3.81 -12.90
C PHE A 20 11.30 3.26 -13.93
N THR A 21 11.36 1.96 -14.22
CA THR A 21 10.43 1.32 -15.17
C THR A 21 9.00 1.32 -14.66
N GLU A 22 8.77 1.00 -13.37
CA GLU A 22 7.43 1.05 -12.76
C GLU A 22 6.87 2.47 -12.80
N SER A 23 7.69 3.48 -12.50
CA SER A 23 7.26 4.89 -12.56
C SER A 23 6.84 5.30 -13.98
N ILE A 24 7.58 4.87 -15.01
CA ILE A 24 7.22 5.12 -16.41
C ILE A 24 5.89 4.44 -16.74
N MET A 25 5.70 3.18 -16.36
CA MET A 25 4.46 2.45 -16.63
C MET A 25 3.26 3.08 -15.94
N VAL A 26 3.42 3.54 -14.69
CA VAL A 26 2.36 4.27 -13.96
C VAL A 26 1.99 5.57 -14.69
N VAL A 27 2.98 6.37 -15.11
CA VAL A 27 2.74 7.63 -15.83
C VAL A 27 2.08 7.37 -17.20
N ALA A 28 2.57 6.37 -17.94
CA ALA A 28 1.99 5.98 -19.22
C ALA A 28 0.55 5.48 -19.06
N GLY A 29 0.27 4.69 -18.02
CA GLY A 29 -1.07 4.24 -17.67
C GLY A 29 -2.01 5.40 -17.36
N LEU A 30 -1.55 6.39 -16.58
CA LEU A 30 -2.31 7.61 -16.29
C LEU A 30 -2.58 8.46 -17.54
N TRP A 31 -1.66 8.50 -18.51
CA TRP A 31 -1.85 9.18 -19.79
C TRP A 31 -2.81 8.46 -20.73
N LEU A 32 -2.86 7.12 -20.66
CA LEU A 32 -3.76 6.32 -21.50
C LEU A 32 -5.20 6.30 -20.97
N LEU A 33 -5.43 6.76 -19.73
CA LEU A 33 -6.77 6.86 -19.16
C LEU A 33 -7.66 7.78 -20.01
N PRO A 34 -8.92 7.41 -20.26
CA PRO A 34 -9.85 8.22 -21.03
C PRO A 34 -10.10 9.57 -20.35
N ALA A 35 -10.34 10.61 -21.16
CA ALA A 35 -10.69 11.93 -20.66
C ALA A 35 -11.94 11.85 -19.78
N GLY A 36 -11.81 12.22 -18.50
CA GLY A 36 -12.86 12.11 -17.48
C GLY A 36 -12.64 11.01 -16.44
N ALA A 37 -11.65 10.12 -16.59
CA ALA A 37 -11.31 9.16 -15.53
C ALA A 37 -10.57 9.84 -14.35
N LEU A 38 -9.79 10.88 -14.64
CA LEU A 38 -9.06 11.68 -13.64
C LEU A 38 -9.87 12.92 -13.27
N ASP A 39 -10.98 12.70 -12.56
CA ASP A 39 -11.75 13.78 -11.97
C ASP A 39 -11.01 14.43 -10.80
N LYS A 40 -11.31 15.71 -10.54
CA LYS A 40 -10.76 16.45 -9.39
C LYS A 40 -10.96 15.71 -8.06
N THR A 41 -12.09 15.00 -7.93
CA THR A 41 -12.38 14.15 -6.77
C THR A 41 -11.38 13.01 -6.62
N ASN A 42 -11.04 12.32 -7.72
CA ASN A 42 -10.07 11.21 -7.72
C ASN A 42 -8.64 11.71 -7.45
N ILE A 43 -8.28 12.87 -7.99
CA ILE A 43 -6.99 13.51 -7.71
C ILE A 43 -6.89 13.90 -6.23
N TRP A 44 -7.93 14.53 -5.69
CA TRP A 44 -7.95 14.94 -4.29
C TRP A 44 -7.94 13.75 -3.34
N LEU A 45 -8.66 12.69 -3.69
CA LEU A 45 -8.62 11.41 -3.01
C LEU A 45 -7.19 10.84 -3.00
N SER A 46 -6.54 10.81 -4.16
CA SER A 46 -5.17 10.31 -4.31
C SER A 46 -4.18 11.08 -3.45
N ILE A 47 -4.31 12.42 -3.39
CA ILE A 47 -3.48 13.26 -2.52
C ILE A 47 -3.69 12.93 -1.04
N ARG A 48 -4.94 12.74 -0.60
CA ARG A 48 -5.24 12.35 0.80
C ARG A 48 -4.65 10.99 1.16
N VAL A 49 -4.72 10.03 0.24
CA VAL A 49 -4.11 8.71 0.41
C VAL A 49 -2.59 8.80 0.50
N LEU A 50 -1.97 9.59 -0.39
CA LEU A 50 -0.53 9.83 -0.35
C LEU A 50 -0.11 10.50 0.96
N LEU A 51 -0.85 11.51 1.42
CA LEU A 51 -0.60 12.16 2.71
C LEU A 51 -0.72 11.17 3.88
N ALA A 52 -1.73 10.30 3.88
CA ALA A 52 -1.84 9.25 4.89
C ALA A 52 -0.62 8.32 4.91
N GLY A 53 -0.12 7.93 3.73
CA GLY A 53 1.11 7.15 3.58
C GLY A 53 2.36 7.89 4.08
N LEU A 54 2.47 9.19 3.82
CA LEU A 54 3.59 10.01 4.31
C LEU A 54 3.56 10.19 5.83
N VAL A 55 2.38 10.39 6.43
CA VAL A 55 2.25 10.46 7.90
C VAL A 55 2.58 9.10 8.52
N MET A 56 2.11 8.00 7.94
CA MET A 56 2.48 6.65 8.36
C MET A 56 4.01 6.47 8.31
N LEU A 57 4.66 6.86 7.20
CA LEU A 57 6.11 6.79 7.05
C LEU A 57 6.81 7.61 8.14
N ALA A 58 6.36 8.84 8.40
CA ALA A 58 6.93 9.68 9.45
C ALA A 58 6.83 9.03 10.83
N VAL A 59 5.67 8.46 11.18
CA VAL A 59 5.48 7.75 12.46
C VAL A 59 6.38 6.54 12.56
N VAL A 60 6.35 5.66 11.56
CA VAL A 60 7.17 4.44 11.50
C VAL A 60 8.65 4.75 11.59
N TRP A 61 9.10 5.84 10.95
CA TRP A 61 10.48 6.27 10.99
C TRP A 61 10.99 6.53 12.41
N THR A 62 10.14 7.05 13.31
CA THR A 62 10.53 7.34 14.69
C THR A 62 10.72 6.09 15.56
N ILE A 63 10.10 4.97 15.17
CA ILE A 63 10.11 3.71 15.93
C ILE A 63 10.86 2.59 15.19
N ARG A 64 11.62 2.93 14.14
CA ARG A 64 12.27 1.97 13.24
C ARG A 64 13.30 1.06 13.92
N ASP A 65 13.84 1.48 15.05
CA ASP A 65 14.86 0.75 15.80
C ASP A 65 14.26 -0.37 16.69
N LEU A 66 12.93 -0.44 16.78
CA LEU A 66 12.20 -1.51 17.47
C LEU A 66 12.14 -2.80 16.62
N PRO A 67 11.83 -3.96 17.23
CA PRO A 67 11.59 -5.19 16.48
C PRO A 67 10.59 -4.98 15.34
N ILE A 68 10.91 -5.49 14.14
CA ILE A 68 10.19 -5.21 12.88
C ILE A 68 8.66 -5.37 12.93
N VAL A 69 8.16 -6.24 13.81
CA VAL A 69 6.74 -6.47 14.03
C VAL A 69 6.03 -5.21 14.52
N ILE A 70 6.68 -4.41 15.38
CA ILE A 70 6.08 -3.21 15.98
C ILE A 70 5.88 -2.10 14.93
N PRO A 71 6.90 -1.69 14.15
CA PRO A 71 6.71 -0.73 13.06
C PRO A 71 5.66 -1.15 12.04
N ILE A 72 5.58 -2.45 11.71
CA ILE A 72 4.56 -2.98 10.79
C ILE A 72 3.16 -2.81 11.38
N ALA A 73 2.95 -3.23 12.63
CA ALA A 73 1.66 -3.11 13.29
C ALA A 73 1.22 -1.65 13.44
N VAL A 74 2.13 -0.78 13.91
CA VAL A 74 1.86 0.65 14.08
C VAL A 74 1.59 1.32 12.74
N GLY A 75 2.40 1.04 11.72
CA GLY A 75 2.18 1.57 10.37
C GLY A 75 0.81 1.19 9.81
N GLY A 76 0.42 -0.08 9.93
CA GLY A 76 -0.90 -0.55 9.52
C GLY A 76 -2.04 0.17 10.25
N VAL A 77 -1.94 0.31 11.58
CA VAL A 77 -2.95 1.01 12.39
C VAL A 77 -3.03 2.49 12.01
N VAL A 78 -1.90 3.18 11.85
CA VAL A 78 -1.86 4.60 11.49
C VAL A 78 -2.46 4.83 10.11
N TYR A 79 -2.07 4.02 9.12
CA TYR A 79 -2.57 4.17 7.76
C TYR A 79 -4.08 3.91 7.65
N ILE A 80 -4.57 2.81 8.22
CA ILE A 80 -6.00 2.48 8.25
C ILE A 80 -6.77 3.56 9.01
N GLY A 81 -6.25 3.98 10.18
CA GLY A 81 -6.85 5.06 10.98
C GLY A 81 -6.97 6.36 10.19
N LEU A 82 -5.92 6.76 9.48
CA LEU A 82 -5.94 7.97 8.66
C LEU A 82 -6.89 7.86 7.46
N ILE A 83 -6.97 6.71 6.79
CA ILE A 83 -7.95 6.47 5.71
C ILE A 83 -9.38 6.67 6.21
N VAL A 84 -9.69 6.15 7.41
CA VAL A 84 -11.01 6.28 8.03
C VAL A 84 -11.27 7.74 8.46
N ILE A 85 -10.31 8.37 9.13
CA ILE A 85 -10.43 9.76 9.63
C ILE A 85 -10.59 10.75 8.47
N LEU A 86 -9.79 10.60 7.41
CA LEU A 86 -9.84 11.45 6.23
C LEU A 86 -11.07 11.18 5.34
N ARG A 87 -11.92 10.21 5.72
CA ARG A 87 -13.08 9.74 4.96
C ARG A 87 -12.76 9.54 3.50
N VAL A 88 -11.65 8.85 3.27
CA VAL A 88 -11.14 8.55 1.93
C VAL A 88 -12.11 7.62 1.20
N VAL A 89 -12.76 6.71 1.92
CA VAL A 89 -13.67 5.72 1.32
C VAL A 89 -15.05 6.36 1.01
N PRO A 90 -15.44 6.48 -0.27
CA PRO A 90 -16.79 6.87 -0.69
C PRO A 90 -17.87 5.91 -0.17
N GLU A 91 -19.11 6.36 -0.02
CA GLU A 91 -20.21 5.53 0.52
C GLU A 91 -20.45 4.24 -0.28
N GLU A 92 -20.32 4.31 -1.60
CA GLU A 92 -20.43 3.20 -2.55
C GLU A 92 -19.37 2.11 -2.35
N ASP A 93 -18.17 2.47 -1.92
CA ASP A 93 -17.05 1.53 -1.71
C ASP A 93 -17.19 0.72 -0.41
N TRP A 94 -18.04 1.15 0.54
CA TRP A 94 -18.25 0.40 1.78
C TRP A 94 -18.91 -0.96 1.55
N ALA A 95 -19.78 -1.07 0.53
CA ALA A 95 -20.39 -2.34 0.17
C ALA A 95 -19.32 -3.34 -0.30
N VAL A 96 -18.36 -2.86 -1.10
CA VAL A 96 -17.24 -3.66 -1.61
C VAL A 96 -16.29 -4.06 -0.47
N LEU A 97 -15.95 -3.13 0.42
CA LEU A 97 -15.12 -3.41 1.59
C LEU A 97 -15.75 -4.45 2.53
N ARG A 98 -17.06 -4.37 2.78
CA ARG A 98 -17.79 -5.36 3.58
C ARG A 98 -17.75 -6.74 2.93
N ALA A 99 -17.98 -6.82 1.63
CA ALA A 99 -17.91 -8.08 0.88
C ALA A 99 -16.50 -8.68 0.88
N ALA A 100 -15.46 -7.86 0.73
CA ALA A 100 -14.07 -8.29 0.83
C ALA A 100 -13.73 -8.79 2.25
N GLY A 101 -14.14 -8.06 3.29
CA GLY A 101 -13.99 -8.46 4.68
C GLY A 101 -14.65 -9.81 5.00
N GLN A 102 -15.88 -10.02 4.52
CA GLN A 102 -16.59 -11.29 4.68
C GLN A 102 -15.90 -12.47 3.97
N LYS A 103 -15.31 -12.25 2.79
CA LYS A 103 -14.51 -13.27 2.08
C LYS A 103 -13.22 -13.61 2.82
N ILE A 104 -12.55 -12.63 3.41
CA ILE A 104 -11.34 -12.86 4.21
C ILE A 104 -11.70 -13.62 5.49
N LEU A 105 -12.72 -13.18 6.22
CA LEU A 105 -13.22 -13.84 7.43
C LEU A 105 -13.67 -15.29 7.18
N SER A 106 -14.34 -15.55 6.06
CA SER A 106 -14.76 -16.92 5.69
C SER A 106 -13.59 -17.80 5.28
N ARG A 107 -12.53 -17.27 4.66
CA ARG A 107 -11.28 -18.02 4.41
C ARG A 107 -10.54 -18.36 5.70
N PHE A 108 -10.43 -17.42 6.64
CA PHE A 108 -9.83 -17.69 7.95
C PHE A 108 -10.61 -18.72 8.75
N ARG A 109 -11.96 -18.69 8.71
CA ARG A 109 -12.80 -19.69 9.39
C ARG A 109 -12.65 -21.10 8.79
N LYS A 110 -12.40 -21.20 7.49
CA LYS A 110 -12.28 -22.49 6.79
C LYS A 110 -10.98 -23.24 7.12
N HIS A 111 -9.90 -22.52 7.45
CA HIS A 111 -8.62 -23.15 7.81
C HIS A 111 -8.57 -23.68 9.25
N GLN A 112 -9.53 -23.29 10.10
CA GLN A 112 -9.66 -23.83 11.46
C GLN A 112 -10.47 -25.14 11.51
N SER A 113 -10.92 -25.66 10.36
CA SER A 113 -11.80 -26.84 10.27
C SER A 113 -11.09 -28.14 9.85
N GLU A 114 -9.75 -28.16 9.77
CA GLU A 114 -9.00 -29.43 9.70
C GLU A 114 -8.65 -29.85 11.15
N PRO A 115 -9.43 -30.73 11.79
CA PRO A 115 -8.99 -31.33 13.04
C PRO A 115 -7.73 -32.13 12.77
N ALA A 116 -6.70 -31.88 13.58
CA ALA A 116 -5.54 -32.74 13.71
C ALA A 116 -6.03 -34.18 13.89
N SER A 117 -5.88 -34.99 12.84
CA SER A 117 -6.07 -36.43 12.90
C SER A 117 -4.71 -37.09 12.83
N LEU A 118 -4.41 -37.76 13.95
CA LEU A 118 -3.34 -38.73 14.24
C LEU A 118 -1.98 -38.13 14.68
#